data_AF-A0A523JI99-F1
#
_entry.id   AF-A0A523JI99-F1
#
_cell.length_a   1.000
_cell.length_b   1.000
_cell.length_c   1.000
_cell.angle_alpha   90.00
_cell.angle_beta   90.00
_cell.angle_gamma   90.00
#
_symmetry.space_group_name_H-M   'P 1'
#
loop_
_entity.id
_entity.type
_entity.pdbx_description
1 polymer ?
#
loop_
_entity_poly.entity_id
_entity_poly.type
_entity_poly.pdbx_seq_one_letter_code
_entity_poly.pdbx_strand_id
1 'polypeptide(L)'
;MTTLRNSLILLLISAAAGCAPEPKPHNVLLLMVDALRADHLGCYGYERDISPRIDALANESVLFVNAYAQSSWTKPSIPTLFTSLYPIQHGVYAGEKPHSAGYLESDVLADEFLTLAEAFKQAGFRTAAFVNNEHLPAS
;
A
#
# COMPACT_ATOMS: atom_id res chain seq x y z
N MET A 1 -59.09 11.22 6.10
CA MET A 1 -58.25 11.95 5.11
C MET A 1 -56.92 12.48 5.68
N THR A 2 -56.55 12.18 6.93
CA THR A 2 -55.33 12.68 7.59
C THR A 2 -54.14 11.69 7.58
N THR A 3 -54.38 10.41 7.32
CA THR A 3 -53.33 9.36 7.30
C THR A 3 -52.50 9.36 6.01
N LEU A 4 -53.12 9.70 4.87
CA LEU A 4 -52.43 9.71 3.57
C LEU A 4 -51.37 10.83 3.46
N ARG A 5 -51.59 11.96 4.15
CA ARG A 5 -50.67 13.11 4.14
C ARG A 5 -49.40 12.86 4.95
N ASN A 6 -49.48 12.06 6.01
CA ASN A 6 -48.33 11.73 6.86
C ASN A 6 -47.44 10.65 6.20
N SER A 7 -48.02 9.71 5.44
CA SER A 7 -47.26 8.69 4.71
C SER A 7 -46.44 9.25 3.53
N LEU A 8 -46.93 10.29 2.85
CA LEU A 8 -46.15 10.94 1.78
C LEU A 8 -44.93 11.73 2.30
N ILE A 9 -45.04 12.34 3.49
CA ILE A 9 -43.94 13.12 4.09
C ILE A 9 -42.79 12.19 4.52
N LEU A 10 -43.10 11.00 5.04
CA LEU A 10 -42.08 10.00 5.40
C LEU A 10 -41.36 9.43 4.17
N LEU A 11 -42.04 9.28 3.03
CA LEU A 11 -41.43 8.78 1.80
C LEU A 11 -40.47 9.81 1.17
N LEU A 12 -40.77 11.10 1.28
CA LEU A 12 -39.95 12.19 0.73
C LEU A 12 -38.64 12.41 1.51
N ILE A 13 -38.61 12.15 2.82
CA ILE A 13 -37.39 12.30 3.63
C ILE A 13 -36.37 11.20 3.32
N SER A 14 -36.83 9.98 3.00
CA SER A 14 -35.94 8.87 2.61
C SER A 14 -35.26 9.09 1.25
N ALA A 15 -35.86 9.90 0.36
CA ALA A 15 -35.28 10.20 -0.95
C ALA A 15 -34.16 11.26 -0.88
N ALA A 16 -34.13 12.09 0.17
CA ALA A 16 -33.12 13.14 0.33
C ALA A 16 -31.84 12.65 1.03
N ALA A 17 -31.86 11.49 1.69
CA ALA A 17 -30.69 10.94 2.40
C ALA A 17 -29.71 10.16 1.50
N GLY A 18 -30.04 9.97 0.22
CA GLY A 18 -29.26 9.16 -0.72
C GLY A 18 -28.27 9.92 -1.61
N CYS A 19 -28.15 11.25 -1.47
CA CYS A 19 -27.27 12.06 -2.30
C CYS A 19 -25.99 12.44 -1.55
N ALA A 20 -25.31 11.44 -0.96
CA ALA A 20 -23.89 11.59 -0.69
C ALA A 20 -23.20 11.52 -2.07
N PRO A 21 -22.27 12.44 -2.39
CA PRO A 21 -21.44 12.26 -3.57
C PRO A 21 -20.77 10.89 -3.45
N GLU A 22 -20.98 10.02 -4.44
CA GLU A 22 -20.16 8.82 -4.60
C GLU A 22 -18.69 9.27 -4.46
N PRO A 23 -17.95 8.76 -3.46
CA PRO A 23 -16.57 9.17 -3.28
C PRO A 23 -15.85 8.90 -4.58
N LYS A 24 -15.38 9.99 -5.21
CA LYS A 24 -14.66 9.90 -6.48
C LYS A 24 -13.54 8.86 -6.28
N PRO A 25 -13.45 7.81 -7.10
CA PRO A 25 -12.39 6.82 -6.91
C PRO A 25 -11.06 7.53 -7.08
N HIS A 26 -10.28 7.61 -6.00
CA HIS A 26 -8.94 8.17 -6.04
C HIS A 26 -8.04 7.11 -6.65
N ASN A 27 -7.24 7.49 -7.66
CA ASN A 27 -6.19 6.61 -8.14
C ASN A 27 -5.12 6.48 -7.04
N VAL A 28 -4.68 5.27 -6.78
CA VAL A 28 -3.60 4.98 -5.83
C VAL A 28 -2.34 4.66 -6.61
N LEU A 29 -1.27 5.41 -6.35
CA LEU A 29 0.06 5.15 -6.90
C LEU A 29 1.02 4.82 -5.76
N LEU A 30 1.51 3.58 -5.76
CA LEU A 30 2.59 3.16 -4.86
C LEU A 30 3.92 3.30 -5.61
N LEU A 31 4.69 4.36 -5.29
CA LEU A 31 6.04 4.53 -5.78
C LEU A 31 7.03 4.00 -4.75
N MET A 32 7.91 3.11 -5.18
CA MET A 32 8.91 2.50 -4.33
C MET A 32 10.28 2.55 -4.98
N VAL A 33 11.29 2.88 -4.19
CA VAL A 33 12.69 2.95 -4.61
C VAL A 33 13.49 1.96 -3.79
N ASP A 34 14.17 1.04 -4.46
CA ASP A 34 14.98 0.03 -3.77
C ASP A 34 16.25 0.64 -3.19
N ALA A 35 16.61 0.23 -1.99
CA ALA A 35 17.77 0.71 -1.23
C ALA A 35 17.86 2.26 -1.06
N LEU A 36 16.74 2.99 -1.15
CA LEU A 36 16.72 4.43 -0.90
C LEU A 36 16.89 4.74 0.58
N ARG A 37 17.90 5.52 0.92
CA ARG A 37 18.13 5.97 2.29
C ARG A 37 17.50 7.35 2.51
N ALA A 38 16.75 7.51 3.60
CA ALA A 38 16.16 8.79 3.98
C ALA A 38 17.22 9.88 4.20
N ASP A 39 18.37 9.53 4.80
CA ASP A 39 19.46 10.48 5.08
C ASP A 39 20.20 11.00 3.84
N HIS A 40 19.82 10.57 2.64
CA HIS A 40 20.32 11.07 1.34
C HIS A 40 19.29 11.93 0.60
N LEU A 41 18.19 12.31 1.26
CA LEU A 41 17.15 13.16 0.70
C LEU A 41 17.16 14.55 1.36
N GLY A 42 17.03 15.59 0.54
CA GLY A 42 17.01 16.99 1.00
C GLY A 42 15.87 17.27 1.97
N CYS A 43 14.69 16.67 1.76
CA CYS A 43 13.54 16.78 2.67
C CYS A 43 13.77 16.15 4.05
N TYR A 44 14.83 15.34 4.22
CA TYR A 44 15.29 14.82 5.51
C TYR A 44 16.61 15.47 5.98
N GLY A 45 17.07 16.53 5.32
CA GLY A 45 18.22 17.33 5.73
C GLY A 45 19.54 17.02 5.02
N TYR A 46 19.53 16.26 3.92
CA TYR A 46 20.75 16.03 3.13
C TYR A 46 21.21 17.30 2.40
N GLU A 47 22.51 17.62 2.49
CA GLU A 47 23.04 18.91 2.03
C GLU A 47 23.18 19.04 0.50
N ARG A 48 23.24 17.90 -0.23
CA ARG A 48 23.44 17.91 -1.68
C ARG A 48 22.10 17.95 -2.41
N ASP A 49 22.01 18.77 -3.44
CA ASP A 49 20.84 18.85 -4.32
C ASP A 49 20.78 17.66 -5.30
N ILE A 50 20.50 16.47 -4.78
CA ILE A 50 20.39 15.23 -5.56
C ILE A 50 18.97 14.66 -5.62
N SER A 51 18.04 15.23 -4.83
CA SER A 51 16.66 14.78 -4.71
C SER A 51 15.59 15.84 -5.02
N PRO A 52 15.81 16.85 -5.90
CA PRO A 52 14.94 18.03 -5.99
C PRO A 52 13.46 17.71 -6.30
N ARG A 53 13.19 16.61 -7.02
CA ARG A 53 11.82 16.17 -7.33
C ARG A 53 11.12 15.51 -6.14
N ILE A 54 11.86 14.73 -5.34
CA ILE A 54 11.32 14.11 -4.11
C ILE A 54 11.10 15.20 -3.06
N ASP A 55 12.01 16.17 -2.99
CA ASP A 55 11.92 17.28 -2.04
C ASP A 55 10.73 18.20 -2.36
N ALA A 56 10.50 18.51 -3.63
CA ALA A 56 9.31 19.24 -4.07
C ALA A 56 8.01 18.49 -3.73
N LEU A 57 7.96 17.17 -3.96
CA LEU A 57 6.80 16.35 -3.59
C LEU A 57 6.56 16.37 -2.07
N ALA A 58 7.62 16.27 -1.27
CA ALA A 58 7.52 16.28 0.19
C ALA A 58 6.95 17.61 0.72
N ASN A 59 7.27 18.75 0.11
CA ASN A 59 6.75 20.06 0.50
C ASN A 59 5.23 20.22 0.29
N GLU A 60 4.65 19.45 -0.62
CA GLU A 60 3.21 19.47 -0.93
C GLU A 60 2.46 18.26 -0.34
N SER A 61 3.15 17.43 0.46
CA SER A 61 2.65 16.16 0.96
C SER A 61 2.80 16.03 2.48
N VAL A 62 2.24 14.96 3.03
CA VAL A 62 2.56 14.55 4.41
C VAL A 62 3.89 13.80 4.41
N LEU A 63 4.89 14.36 5.10
CA LEU A 63 6.19 13.73 5.30
C LEU A 63 6.23 12.97 6.63
N PHE A 64 6.53 11.68 6.58
CA PHE A 64 6.73 10.87 7.78
C PHE A 64 8.19 10.93 8.21
N VAL A 65 8.48 11.58 9.34
CA VAL A 65 9.83 11.61 9.92
C VAL A 65 10.29 10.21 10.36
N ASN A 66 9.35 9.37 10.76
CA ASN A 66 9.60 8.00 11.19
C ASN A 66 8.74 7.02 10.37
N ALA A 67 9.36 6.40 9.37
CA ALA A 67 8.78 5.32 8.56
C ALA A 67 9.77 4.15 8.52
N TYR A 68 9.34 2.97 8.98
CA TYR A 68 10.22 1.81 9.17
C TYR A 68 9.83 0.66 8.24
N ALA A 69 10.82 0.12 7.53
CA ALA A 69 10.68 -1.16 6.85
C ALA A 69 10.72 -2.29 7.89
N GLN A 70 9.91 -3.34 7.66
CA GLN A 70 9.88 -4.51 8.55
C GLN A 70 11.03 -5.50 8.29
N SER A 71 11.85 -5.23 7.28
CA SER A 71 13.09 -5.95 7.03
C SER A 71 14.14 -5.04 6.40
N SER A 72 15.41 -5.40 6.59
CA SER A 72 16.57 -4.62 6.13
C SER A 72 16.94 -4.84 4.67
N TRP A 73 16.23 -5.72 3.96
CA TRP A 73 16.53 -6.04 2.56
C TRP A 73 15.28 -6.38 1.75
N THR A 74 15.42 -6.31 0.43
CA THR A 74 14.32 -6.26 -0.54
C THR A 74 13.38 -7.46 -0.46
N LYS A 75 13.91 -8.70 -0.49
CA LYS A 75 13.08 -9.93 -0.61
C LYS A 75 11.97 -10.05 0.45
N PRO A 76 12.22 -9.91 1.77
CA PRO A 76 11.15 -9.92 2.76
C PRO A 76 10.41 -8.58 2.92
N SER A 77 11.07 -7.44 2.67
CA SER A 77 10.46 -6.12 2.91
C SER A 77 9.24 -5.87 2.01
N ILE A 78 9.30 -6.34 0.77
CA ILE A 78 8.27 -6.11 -0.24
C ILE A 78 7.00 -6.93 0.05
N PRO A 79 7.06 -8.27 0.23
CA PRO A 79 5.88 -9.03 0.61
C PRO A 79 5.28 -8.57 1.93
N THR A 80 6.09 -8.12 2.89
CA THR A 80 5.56 -7.51 4.12
C THR A 80 4.67 -6.31 3.82
N LEU A 81 5.14 -5.37 2.97
CA LEU A 81 4.33 -4.21 2.60
C LEU A 81 3.05 -4.62 1.88
N PHE A 82 3.13 -5.59 0.98
CA PHE A 82 2.00 -5.99 0.15
C PHE A 82 0.99 -6.88 0.90
N THR A 83 1.38 -7.62 1.93
CA THR A 83 0.47 -8.52 2.66
C THR A 83 0.02 -7.95 4.00
N SER A 84 0.66 -6.86 4.46
CA SER A 84 0.51 -6.35 5.83
C SER A 84 0.91 -7.37 6.92
N LEU A 85 1.77 -8.34 6.58
CA LEU A 85 2.27 -9.38 7.48
C LEU A 85 3.74 -9.17 7.78
N TYR A 86 4.18 -9.52 8.98
CA TYR A 86 5.62 -9.55 9.30
C TYR A 86 6.34 -10.64 8.49
N PRO A 87 7.66 -10.50 8.25
CA PRO A 87 8.46 -11.50 7.56
C PRO A 87 8.29 -12.94 8.06
N ILE A 88 8.20 -13.12 9.38
CA ILE A 88 8.00 -14.42 10.01
C ILE A 88 6.65 -15.07 9.69
N GLN A 89 5.63 -14.27 9.36
CA GLN A 89 4.28 -14.76 9.07
C GLN A 89 4.14 -15.21 7.62
N HIS A 90 4.76 -14.48 6.67
CA HIS A 90 4.68 -14.84 5.26
C HIS A 90 5.85 -15.73 4.78
N GLY A 91 6.91 -15.89 5.59
CA GLY A 91 7.99 -16.86 5.36
C GLY A 91 8.91 -16.58 4.16
N VAL A 92 8.82 -15.40 3.56
CA VAL A 92 9.67 -15.05 2.41
C VAL A 92 11.01 -14.54 2.92
N TYR A 93 12.06 -15.33 2.71
CA TYR A 93 13.44 -15.00 3.02
C TYR A 93 14.31 -15.59 1.91
N ALA A 94 15.31 -14.84 1.43
CA ALA A 94 16.30 -15.42 0.52
C ALA A 94 17.41 -16.11 1.32
N GLY A 95 17.78 -17.32 0.92
CA GLY A 95 18.91 -18.01 1.49
C GLY A 95 18.89 -19.49 1.20
N GLU A 96 19.99 -20.02 0.66
CA GLU A 96 20.22 -21.45 0.51
C GLU A 96 20.33 -22.20 1.85
N LYS A 97 20.23 -21.48 2.98
CA LYS A 97 20.37 -22.05 4.32
C LYS A 97 19.22 -21.58 5.18
N PRO A 98 18.43 -22.50 5.75
CA PRO A 98 17.44 -22.12 6.76
C PRO A 98 18.17 -21.36 7.87
N HIS A 99 17.68 -20.17 8.22
CA HIS A 99 17.99 -19.63 9.54
C HIS A 99 17.61 -20.72 10.56
N SER A 100 18.42 -20.85 11.59
CA SER A 100 18.41 -21.89 12.62
C SER A 100 17.12 -21.97 13.47
N ALA A 101 16.03 -21.36 13.02
CA ALA A 101 14.74 -21.29 13.68
C ALA A 101 13.65 -22.20 13.06
N GLY A 102 13.96 -23.02 12.04
CA GLY A 102 13.07 -24.10 11.59
C GLY A 102 11.83 -23.65 10.81
N TYR A 103 11.86 -22.47 10.20
CA TYR A 103 10.80 -22.00 9.31
C TYR A 103 11.07 -22.44 7.87
N LEU A 104 10.00 -22.77 7.14
CA LEU A 104 10.07 -23.01 5.70
C LEU A 104 10.32 -21.67 5.03
N GLU A 105 11.56 -21.44 4.60
CA GLU A 105 11.95 -20.24 3.86
C GLU A 105 11.65 -20.45 2.38
N SER A 106 10.87 -19.54 1.82
CA SER A 106 10.57 -19.50 0.39
C SER A 106 11.16 -18.25 -0.22
N ASP A 107 11.67 -18.38 -1.45
CA ASP A 107 12.05 -17.23 -2.27
C ASP A 107 10.84 -16.53 -2.91
N VAL A 108 9.66 -17.14 -2.82
CA VAL A 108 8.41 -16.71 -3.46
C VAL A 108 7.30 -16.62 -2.42
N LEU A 109 6.47 -15.58 -2.51
CA LEU A 109 5.29 -15.45 -1.67
C LEU A 109 4.26 -16.52 -2.04
N ALA A 110 3.71 -17.21 -1.05
CA ALA A 110 2.66 -18.21 -1.29
C ALA A 110 1.33 -17.54 -1.73
N ASP A 111 0.64 -18.17 -2.68
CA ASP A 111 -0.63 -17.68 -3.26
C ASP A 111 -1.78 -17.55 -2.24
N GLU A 112 -1.64 -18.12 -1.03
CA GLU A 112 -2.64 -18.01 0.04
C GLU A 112 -2.70 -16.62 0.67
N PHE A 113 -1.66 -15.81 0.52
CA PHE A 113 -1.60 -14.48 1.13
C PHE A 113 -2.23 -13.43 0.23
N LEU A 114 -3.32 -12.81 0.73
CA LEU A 114 -3.95 -11.68 0.05
C LEU A 114 -2.99 -10.49 -0.02
N THR A 115 -2.67 -10.07 -1.24
CA THR A 115 -1.85 -8.89 -1.50
C THR A 115 -2.69 -7.62 -1.57
N LEU A 116 -2.03 -6.48 -1.36
CA LEU A 116 -2.61 -5.15 -1.49
C LEU A 116 -3.22 -4.96 -2.89
N ALA A 117 -2.54 -5.45 -3.94
CA ALA A 117 -3.03 -5.39 -5.31
C ALA A 117 -4.32 -6.20 -5.52
N GLU A 118 -4.42 -7.38 -4.90
CA GLU A 118 -5.64 -8.20 -4.97
C GLU A 118 -6.77 -7.58 -4.17
N ALA A 119 -6.49 -7.03 -2.99
CA ALA A 119 -7.48 -6.30 -2.19
C ALA A 119 -8.06 -5.10 -2.99
N PHE A 120 -7.19 -4.32 -3.66
CA PHE A 120 -7.63 -3.25 -4.56
C PHE A 120 -8.45 -3.78 -5.73
N LYS A 121 -8.04 -4.89 -6.36
CA LYS A 121 -8.78 -5.52 -7.46
C LYS A 121 -10.17 -5.98 -7.02
N GLN A 122 -10.29 -6.60 -5.84
CA GLN A 122 -11.58 -6.99 -5.23
C GLN A 122 -12.47 -5.77 -4.94
N ALA A 123 -11.87 -4.62 -4.60
CA ALA A 123 -12.56 -3.36 -4.41
C ALA A 123 -12.92 -2.63 -5.73
N GLY A 124 -12.68 -3.25 -6.90
CA GLY A 124 -13.06 -2.71 -8.21
C GLY A 124 -11.99 -1.83 -8.89
N PHE A 125 -10.77 -1.78 -8.35
CA PHE A 125 -9.66 -1.06 -8.98
C PHE A 125 -9.05 -1.88 -10.11
N ARG A 126 -8.57 -1.18 -11.15
CA ARG A 126 -7.64 -1.78 -12.11
C ARG A 126 -6.23 -1.65 -11.53
N THR A 127 -5.57 -2.78 -11.34
CA THR A 127 -4.21 -2.83 -10.79
C THR A 127 -3.21 -3.17 -11.89
N ALA A 128 -2.03 -2.57 -11.81
CA ALA A 128 -0.89 -2.81 -12.68
C ALA A 128 0.40 -2.56 -11.89
N ALA A 129 1.46 -3.28 -12.23
CA ALA A 129 2.78 -3.12 -11.64
C ALA A 129 3.84 -2.97 -12.73
N PHE A 130 4.81 -2.10 -12.49
CA PHE A 130 6.01 -1.94 -13.32
C PHE A 130 7.20 -2.13 -12.40
N VAL A 131 7.96 -3.20 -12.63
CA VAL A 131 9.04 -3.62 -11.72
C VAL A 131 10.33 -3.70 -12.53
N ASN A 132 11.38 -3.06 -12.02
CA ASN A 132 12.73 -3.10 -12.58
C ASN A 132 13.73 -3.69 -11.57
N ASN A 133 13.25 -4.62 -10.75
CA ASN A 133 14.01 -5.28 -9.70
C ASN A 133 13.97 -6.78 -9.92
N GLU A 134 15.13 -7.40 -10.16
CA GLU A 134 15.24 -8.84 -10.42
C GLU A 134 14.84 -9.70 -9.21
N HIS A 135 14.89 -9.14 -8.01
CA HIS A 135 14.43 -9.83 -6.80
C HIS A 135 12.91 -9.90 -6.67
N LEU A 136 12.17 -9.19 -7.53
CA LEU A 136 10.72 -9.11 -7.54
C LEU A 136 10.18 -9.52 -8.92
N PRO A 137 10.12 -10.84 -9.22
CA PRO A 137 9.49 -11.28 -10.46
C PRO A 137 8.02 -10.86 -10.43
N ALA A 138 7.59 -10.11 -11.45
CA ALA A 138 6.19 -9.81 -11.66
C ALA A 138 5.54 -11.07 -12.27
N SER A 139 4.80 -11.83 -11.46
CA SER A 139 3.94 -12.93 -11.90
C SER A 139 2.54 -12.45 -12.28
#